data_AF-A0A426FGD3-F1
#
_entry.id   AF-A0A426FGD3-F1
#
_cell.length_a   1.000
_cell.length_b   1.000
_cell.length_c   1.000
_cell.angle_alpha   90.00
_cell.angle_beta   90.00
_cell.angle_gamma   90.00
#
_symmetry.space_group_name_H-M   'P 1'
#
loop_
_entity.id
_entity.type
_entity.pdbx_description
1 polymer ?
#
loop_
_entity_poly.entity_id
_entity_poly.type
_entity_poly.pdbx_seq_one_letter_code
_entity_poly.pdbx_strand_id
1 'polypeptide(L)'
;TAEAAGKTTNQVFTPGGVYGHSQRSRLEKEGTQSNAVVSTVDAGGNLSIIATQGDIHSQGAQFSAKGNGEFWAQENVNLDVAVSTSGQNSQEKRKGAAFNLGKGSAGVYAERALGDGESRTEQASVLSFGENLSLHAEKGNVTLKGTQAVAEGNVSVNAGKDVRITTATTRTATDENRSRHGIGEAVISETERFNGYHRQLSSENGEQVQHQQALIASLNQSVEINAGNNVHSTSGQILAKNRIDVSAEEVTFDTAHNIGNSQSHSSDLKVGQFARVSSPIIDLIQTVEQAVNNKAASDRVKAAQALGAAAKAYSTAANLANGGALFRVETGSGFS
;
A
#
# COMPACT_ATOMS: atom_id res chain seq x y z
N THR A 1 -40.04 18.07 -21.74
CA THR A 1 -39.37 17.18 -22.74
C THR A 1 -38.30 16.41 -21.98
N ALA A 2 -38.63 15.22 -21.41
CA ALA A 2 -38.40 13.89 -22.03
C ALA A 2 -36.91 13.73 -22.41
N GLU A 3 -36.07 12.81 -21.94
CA GLU A 3 -36.09 11.39 -21.51
C GLU A 3 -34.80 11.21 -20.65
N ALA A 4 -34.67 10.28 -19.71
CA ALA A 4 -34.37 8.89 -20.02
C ALA A 4 -34.75 7.98 -18.84
N ALA A 5 -35.84 7.26 -19.05
CA ALA A 5 -36.11 6.00 -18.37
C ALA A 5 -35.09 4.96 -18.87
N GLY A 6 -34.08 4.67 -18.06
CA GLY A 6 -33.16 3.55 -18.30
C GLY A 6 -33.87 2.24 -18.00
N LYS A 7 -34.35 1.59 -19.06
CA LYS A 7 -34.87 0.22 -19.07
C LYS A 7 -33.75 -0.76 -18.64
N THR A 8 -34.06 -1.71 -17.78
CA THR A 8 -33.35 -2.99 -17.75
C THR A 8 -34.38 -4.11 -17.60
N THR A 9 -34.64 -4.75 -18.73
CA THR A 9 -35.62 -5.83 -18.92
C THR A 9 -34.86 -7.15 -19.00
N ASN A 10 -35.20 -8.11 -18.12
CA ASN A 10 -35.17 -9.60 -18.29
C ASN A 10 -33.80 -10.27 -18.58
N GLN A 11 -33.42 -11.48 -18.18
CA GLN A 11 -33.92 -12.71 -17.51
C GLN A 11 -32.62 -13.41 -17.00
N VAL A 12 -32.53 -14.39 -16.09
CA VAL A 12 -32.97 -15.81 -16.07
C VAL A 12 -32.61 -16.30 -14.63
N PHE A 13 -33.33 -17.09 -13.83
CA PHE A 13 -34.10 -18.33 -14.02
C PHE A 13 -35.30 -18.39 -13.04
N THR A 14 -36.52 -18.21 -13.57
CA THR A 14 -37.73 -19.06 -13.38
C THR A 14 -38.86 -18.39 -14.21
N PRO A 15 -39.56 -19.09 -15.12
CA PRO A 15 -40.64 -18.51 -15.90
C PRO A 15 -41.88 -18.28 -15.03
N GLY A 16 -42.48 -17.08 -15.10
CA GLY A 16 -43.89 -16.87 -14.74
C GLY A 16 -44.23 -15.90 -13.60
N GLY A 17 -43.28 -15.21 -12.96
CA GLY A 17 -43.59 -14.22 -11.93
C GLY A 17 -43.41 -12.78 -12.40
N VAL A 18 -44.45 -11.95 -12.34
CA VAL A 18 -44.29 -10.48 -12.36
C VAL A 18 -43.87 -10.06 -10.95
N TYR A 19 -42.68 -9.50 -10.82
CA TYR A 19 -42.14 -9.04 -9.54
C TYR A 19 -42.27 -7.51 -9.46
N GLY A 20 -42.73 -7.01 -8.32
CA GLY A 20 -42.54 -5.61 -7.96
C GLY A 20 -41.74 -5.50 -6.68
N HIS A 21 -40.83 -4.54 -6.61
CA HIS A 21 -40.10 -4.25 -5.40
C HIS A 21 -39.94 -2.75 -5.20
N SER A 22 -39.85 -2.33 -3.95
CA SER A 22 -39.54 -0.98 -3.53
C SER A 22 -38.41 -1.05 -2.51
N GLN A 23 -37.38 -0.23 -2.66
CA GLN A 23 -36.24 -0.20 -1.77
C GLN A 23 -35.85 1.25 -1.47
N ARG A 24 -35.51 1.50 -0.22
CA ARG A 24 -34.89 2.75 0.23
C ARG A 24 -33.59 2.42 0.95
N SER A 25 -32.50 2.99 0.47
CA SER A 25 -31.20 2.97 1.14
C SER A 25 -30.81 4.37 1.59
N ARG A 26 -30.04 4.44 2.68
CA ARG A 26 -29.29 5.63 3.10
C ARG A 26 -27.90 5.16 3.49
N LEU A 27 -26.90 5.80 2.91
CA LEU A 27 -25.49 5.59 3.20
C LEU A 27 -24.92 6.94 3.65
N GLU A 28 -24.44 6.99 4.88
CA GLU A 28 -23.74 8.14 5.46
C GLU A 28 -22.27 7.75 5.60
N LYS A 29 -21.36 8.58 5.06
CA LYS A 29 -19.92 8.39 5.16
C LYS A 29 -19.31 9.67 5.71
N GLU A 30 -18.53 9.53 6.76
CA GLU A 30 -17.73 10.60 7.35
C GLU A 30 -16.26 10.20 7.22
N GLY A 31 -15.46 11.06 6.59
CA GLY A 31 -14.05 10.80 6.36
C GLY A 31 -13.18 11.89 7.01
N THR A 32 -12.05 11.49 7.54
CA THR A 32 -10.98 12.39 7.99
C THR A 32 -9.71 12.04 7.24
N GLN A 33 -8.92 13.06 6.89
CA GLN A 33 -7.67 12.85 6.18
C GLN A 33 -6.62 13.84 6.69
N SER A 34 -5.44 13.32 7.00
CA SER A 34 -4.25 14.10 7.31
C SER A 34 -3.15 13.68 6.34
N ASN A 35 -2.76 14.58 5.46
CA ASN A 35 -1.71 14.30 4.48
C ASN A 35 -0.40 14.90 4.93
N ALA A 36 0.65 14.08 4.96
CA ALA A 36 2.01 14.59 5.05
C ALA A 36 2.31 15.48 3.85
N VAL A 37 2.85 16.67 4.12
CA VAL A 37 3.39 17.56 3.10
C VAL A 37 4.90 17.43 3.17
N VAL A 38 5.50 16.98 2.07
CA VAL A 38 6.94 16.72 2.00
C VAL A 38 7.70 17.89 1.42
N SER A 39 8.93 18.08 1.88
CA SER A 39 9.82 19.11 1.35
C SER A 39 10.42 18.67 0.01
N THR A 40 10.58 19.61 -0.93
CA THR A 40 11.31 19.37 -2.19
C THR A 40 12.48 20.33 -2.28
N VAL A 41 13.67 19.81 -2.55
CA VAL A 41 14.89 20.58 -2.82
C VAL A 41 15.41 20.16 -4.18
N ASP A 42 15.46 21.09 -5.13
CA ASP A 42 15.95 20.84 -6.48
C ASP A 42 17.07 21.82 -6.83
N ALA A 43 18.30 21.31 -6.98
CA ALA A 43 19.47 22.10 -7.31
C ALA A 43 19.84 21.95 -8.80
N GLY A 44 20.03 23.08 -9.49
CA GLY A 44 20.45 23.08 -10.89
C GLY A 44 21.87 22.55 -11.13
N GLY A 45 22.71 22.49 -10.08
CA GLY A 45 24.09 22.01 -10.09
C GLY A 45 24.30 20.93 -9.04
N ASN A 46 25.21 21.16 -8.08
CA ASN A 46 25.41 20.27 -6.93
C ASN A 46 24.49 20.66 -5.75
N LEU A 47 24.18 19.72 -4.88
CA LEU A 47 23.52 19.93 -3.60
C LEU A 47 24.37 19.34 -2.48
N SER A 48 24.80 20.18 -1.55
CA SER A 48 25.48 19.76 -0.32
C SER A 48 24.69 20.18 0.91
N ILE A 49 24.40 19.25 1.80
CA ILE A 49 23.79 19.48 3.12
C ILE A 49 24.81 19.02 4.16
N ILE A 50 25.31 19.96 4.95
CA ILE A 50 26.44 19.73 5.87
C ILE A 50 26.02 20.12 7.29
N ALA A 51 25.94 19.14 8.18
CA ALA A 51 25.80 19.34 9.61
C ALA A 51 27.19 19.22 10.28
N THR A 52 27.89 20.35 10.39
CA THR A 52 29.21 20.44 11.04
C THR A 52 29.18 20.01 12.52
N GLN A 53 27.99 20.00 13.12
CA GLN A 53 27.70 19.43 14.43
C GLN A 53 26.33 18.74 14.36
N GLY A 54 26.18 17.61 15.06
CA GLY A 54 24.93 16.89 15.17
C GLY A 54 24.51 16.15 13.89
N ASP A 55 23.20 16.02 13.73
CA ASP A 55 22.57 15.12 12.75
C ASP A 55 21.99 15.86 11.53
N ILE A 56 21.86 15.14 10.42
CA ILE A 56 20.92 15.46 9.35
C ILE A 56 19.69 14.57 9.53
N HIS A 57 18.50 15.18 9.61
CA HIS A 57 17.24 14.46 9.70
C HIS A 57 16.25 14.94 8.64
N SER A 58 15.68 14.01 7.88
CA SER A 58 14.69 14.25 6.82
C SER A 58 13.53 13.27 6.95
N GLN A 59 12.31 13.75 6.70
CA GLN A 59 11.09 12.93 6.69
C GLN A 59 10.36 13.11 5.37
N GLY A 60 10.36 12.05 4.55
CA GLY A 60 9.66 12.03 3.27
C GLY A 60 10.14 13.04 2.22
N ALA A 61 11.24 13.76 2.46
CA ALA A 61 11.66 14.85 1.58
C ALA A 61 12.26 14.32 0.28
N GLN A 62 12.15 15.15 -0.76
CA GLN A 62 12.69 14.88 -2.08
C GLN A 62 13.89 15.80 -2.33
N PHE A 63 15.05 15.21 -2.58
CA PHE A 63 16.27 15.93 -2.92
C PHE A 63 16.70 15.54 -4.32
N SER A 64 16.88 16.53 -5.19
CA SER A 64 17.41 16.31 -6.52
C SER A 64 18.47 17.32 -6.89
N ALA A 65 19.41 16.87 -7.72
CA ALA A 65 20.30 17.77 -8.42
C ALA A 65 20.69 17.20 -9.79
N LYS A 66 21.18 18.08 -10.67
CA LYS A 66 21.79 17.66 -11.96
C LYS A 66 23.23 17.18 -11.78
N GLY A 67 23.93 17.69 -10.77
CA GLY A 67 25.28 17.29 -10.41
C GLY A 67 25.30 16.32 -9.22
N ASN A 68 26.27 16.54 -8.33
CA ASN A 68 26.51 15.72 -7.15
C ASN A 68 25.56 16.04 -6.00
N GLY A 69 25.23 15.01 -5.21
CA GLY A 69 24.55 15.12 -3.93
C GLY A 69 25.48 14.73 -2.79
N GLU A 70 25.58 15.57 -1.77
CA GLU A 70 26.38 15.32 -0.58
C GLU A 70 25.57 15.61 0.68
N PHE A 71 25.51 14.62 1.58
CA PHE A 71 24.92 14.75 2.90
C PHE A 71 26.01 14.37 3.88
N TRP A 72 26.56 15.34 4.59
CA TRP A 72 27.62 15.13 5.56
C TRP A 72 27.14 15.53 6.94
N ALA A 73 27.12 14.60 7.88
CA ALA A 73 26.76 14.85 9.27
C ALA A 73 27.89 14.46 10.21
N GLN A 74 28.11 15.28 11.23
CA GLN A 74 29.07 14.95 12.29
C GLN A 74 28.65 13.72 13.10
N GLU A 75 27.35 13.56 13.34
CA GLU A 75 26.76 12.44 14.05
C GLU A 75 26.01 11.54 13.06
N ASN A 76 24.69 11.67 12.90
CA ASN A 76 23.88 10.75 12.10
C ASN A 76 23.29 11.38 10.84
N VAL A 77 23.06 10.56 9.80
CA VAL A 77 22.19 10.89 8.66
C VAL A 77 20.95 10.01 8.72
N ASN A 78 19.79 10.62 9.00
CA ASN A 78 18.52 9.93 9.17
C ASN A 78 17.54 10.36 8.06
N LEU A 79 17.30 9.46 7.11
CA LEU A 79 16.30 9.61 6.05
C LEU A 79 15.08 8.75 6.41
N ASP A 80 14.15 9.37 7.12
CA ASP A 80 12.93 8.76 7.65
C ASP A 80 11.73 9.09 6.73
N VAL A 81 10.55 8.70 7.20
CA VAL A 81 9.28 8.78 6.49
C VAL A 81 8.41 9.91 7.04
N ALA A 82 7.69 10.59 6.14
CA ALA A 82 6.53 11.38 6.51
C ALA A 82 5.30 10.46 6.57
N VAL A 83 4.23 10.85 7.26
CA VAL A 83 3.08 9.98 7.48
C VAL A 83 1.79 10.66 7.08
N SER A 84 1.05 10.04 6.16
CA SER A 84 -0.36 10.37 5.92
C SER A 84 -1.27 9.37 6.63
N THR A 85 -2.38 9.87 7.17
CA THR A 85 -3.45 9.05 7.72
C THR A 85 -4.78 9.37 7.07
N SER A 86 -5.65 8.38 6.96
CA SER A 86 -7.03 8.52 6.52
C SER A 86 -7.91 7.68 7.43
N GLY A 87 -9.06 8.20 7.84
CA GLY A 87 -10.06 7.51 8.63
C GLY A 87 -11.42 7.66 7.96
N GLN A 88 -12.25 6.62 7.99
CA GLN A 88 -13.60 6.66 7.44
C GLN A 88 -14.57 5.85 8.28
N ASN A 89 -15.65 6.51 8.70
CA ASN A 89 -16.77 5.90 9.37
C ASN A 89 -17.95 5.87 8.39
N SER A 90 -18.61 4.73 8.29
CA SER A 90 -19.73 4.53 7.38
C SER A 90 -20.92 3.92 8.10
N GLN A 91 -22.12 4.38 7.75
CA GLN A 91 -23.37 3.80 8.20
C GLN A 91 -24.31 3.63 7.02
N GLU A 92 -24.64 2.38 6.70
CA GLU A 92 -25.69 2.05 5.73
C GLU A 92 -26.96 1.60 6.46
N LYS A 93 -28.12 2.07 5.99
CA LYS A 93 -29.44 1.58 6.38
C LYS A 93 -30.23 1.30 5.11
N ARG A 94 -30.66 0.06 4.91
CA ARG A 94 -31.53 -0.33 3.80
C ARG A 94 -32.85 -0.87 4.33
N LYS A 95 -33.94 -0.56 3.64
CA LYS A 95 -35.24 -1.18 3.84
C LYS A 95 -35.85 -1.47 2.47
N GLY A 96 -36.53 -2.59 2.33
CA GLY A 96 -37.21 -2.91 1.09
C GLY A 96 -38.43 -3.79 1.30
N ALA A 97 -39.32 -3.76 0.32
CA ALA A 97 -40.47 -4.62 0.19
C ALA A 97 -40.48 -5.20 -1.22
N ALA A 98 -40.87 -6.46 -1.38
CA ALA A 98 -41.10 -7.06 -2.68
C ALA A 98 -42.36 -7.90 -2.67
N PHE A 99 -42.93 -8.12 -3.85
CA PHE A 99 -44.04 -9.01 -4.08
C PHE A 99 -43.84 -9.76 -5.39
N ASN A 100 -44.34 -10.99 -5.43
CA ASN A 100 -44.32 -11.86 -6.59
C ASN A 100 -45.77 -12.20 -6.97
N LEU A 101 -46.26 -11.59 -8.04
CA LEU A 101 -47.62 -11.81 -8.55
C LEU A 101 -47.83 -13.25 -9.06
N GLY A 102 -46.77 -13.95 -9.48
CA GLY A 102 -46.86 -15.34 -9.95
C GLY A 102 -46.98 -16.37 -8.82
N LYS A 103 -46.62 -16.02 -7.58
CA LYS A 103 -46.70 -16.89 -6.39
C LYS A 103 -47.62 -16.36 -5.29
N GLY A 104 -48.16 -15.15 -5.43
CA GLY A 104 -48.99 -14.50 -4.42
C GLY A 104 -48.24 -14.16 -3.12
N SER A 105 -46.91 -14.12 -3.16
CA SER A 105 -46.05 -13.89 -1.99
C SER A 105 -45.60 -12.43 -1.91
N ALA A 106 -45.36 -11.97 -0.69
CA ALA A 106 -44.77 -10.67 -0.41
C ALA A 106 -43.76 -10.80 0.73
N GLY A 107 -42.85 -9.84 0.83
CA GLY A 107 -41.83 -9.83 1.86
C GLY A 107 -41.24 -8.44 2.09
N VAL A 108 -40.68 -8.27 3.27
CA VAL A 108 -39.99 -7.04 3.69
C VAL A 108 -38.65 -7.38 4.31
N TYR A 109 -37.71 -6.45 4.21
CA TYR A 109 -36.42 -6.56 4.87
C TYR A 109 -35.91 -5.21 5.36
N ALA A 110 -35.09 -5.27 6.40
CA ALA A 110 -34.35 -4.15 6.96
C ALA A 110 -32.90 -4.58 7.21
N GLU A 111 -31.99 -3.68 6.92
CA GLU A 111 -30.56 -3.90 7.03
C GLU A 111 -29.88 -2.66 7.59
N ARG A 112 -28.88 -2.90 8.44
CA ARG A 112 -27.97 -1.89 8.94
C ARG A 112 -26.55 -2.40 8.79
N ALA A 113 -25.66 -1.55 8.31
CA ALA A 113 -24.23 -1.82 8.33
C ALA A 113 -23.49 -0.62 8.92
N LEU A 114 -22.43 -0.91 9.66
CA LEU A 114 -21.47 0.03 10.21
C LEU A 114 -20.11 -0.37 9.68
N GLY A 115 -19.33 0.60 9.21
CA GLY A 115 -17.96 0.38 8.79
C GLY A 115 -17.06 1.41 9.44
N ASP A 116 -15.87 1.00 9.84
CA ASP A 116 -14.79 1.83 10.30
C ASP A 116 -13.51 1.42 9.56
N GLY A 117 -12.79 2.38 9.00
CA GLY A 117 -11.61 2.10 8.19
C GLY A 117 -10.52 3.12 8.43
N GLU A 118 -9.29 2.65 8.61
CA GLU A 118 -8.11 3.48 8.83
C GLU A 118 -6.98 3.11 7.87
N SER A 119 -6.27 4.12 7.37
CA SER A 119 -5.05 3.98 6.59
C SER A 119 -3.96 4.80 7.24
N ARG A 120 -2.75 4.25 7.28
CA ARG A 120 -1.51 4.94 7.60
C ARG A 120 -0.51 4.62 6.50
N THR A 121 -0.06 5.63 5.78
CA THR A 121 0.93 5.48 4.70
C THR A 121 2.18 6.27 5.05
N GLU A 122 3.32 5.59 5.08
CA GLU A 122 4.63 6.20 5.27
C GLU A 122 5.22 6.61 3.91
N GLN A 123 5.45 7.91 3.71
CA GLN A 123 6.16 8.44 2.54
C GLN A 123 7.65 8.56 2.83
N ALA A 124 8.46 7.75 2.15
CA ALA A 124 9.90 7.76 2.29
C ALA A 124 10.58 8.93 1.58
N SER A 125 11.81 9.22 2.00
CA SER A 125 12.65 10.21 1.34
C SER A 125 13.13 9.73 -0.03
N VAL A 126 13.27 10.64 -0.99
CA VAL A 126 13.75 10.34 -2.35
C VAL A 126 14.95 11.22 -2.68
N LEU A 127 16.05 10.60 -3.08
CA LEU A 127 17.32 11.25 -3.43
C LEU A 127 17.66 10.90 -4.87
N SER A 128 17.84 11.89 -5.74
CA SER A 128 18.06 11.68 -7.18
C SER A 128 19.13 12.63 -7.75
N PHE A 129 20.33 12.09 -8.01
CA PHE A 129 21.52 12.86 -8.37
C PHE A 129 22.08 12.47 -9.74
N GLY A 130 22.54 13.48 -10.50
CA GLY A 130 22.86 13.32 -11.92
C GLY A 130 24.31 12.94 -12.13
N GLU A 131 25.11 13.10 -11.09
CA GLU A 131 26.47 12.58 -10.98
C GLU A 131 26.52 11.63 -9.78
N ASN A 132 27.28 11.92 -8.73
CA ASN A 132 27.44 11.03 -7.59
C ASN A 132 26.50 11.40 -6.42
N LEU A 133 26.23 10.44 -5.54
CA LEU A 133 25.57 10.64 -4.26
C LEU A 133 26.49 10.15 -3.13
N SER A 134 26.74 10.99 -2.13
CA SER A 134 27.44 10.64 -0.89
C SER A 134 26.54 10.91 0.32
N LEU A 135 26.32 9.88 1.13
CA LEU A 135 25.74 9.97 2.47
C LEU A 135 26.83 9.63 3.47
N HIS A 136 27.20 10.57 4.32
CA HIS A 136 28.32 10.45 5.24
C HIS A 136 27.93 10.85 6.66
N ALA A 137 28.04 9.92 7.59
CA ALA A 137 27.89 10.12 9.02
C ALA A 137 29.25 9.84 9.69
N GLU A 138 29.96 10.89 10.11
CA GLU A 138 31.36 10.79 10.56
C GLU A 138 31.52 9.89 11.81
N LYS A 139 30.67 10.09 12.83
CA LYS A 139 30.74 9.37 14.11
C LYS A 139 29.52 8.50 14.40
N GLY A 140 28.44 8.69 13.64
CA GLY A 140 27.15 8.07 13.88
C GLY A 140 26.74 7.11 12.78
N ASN A 141 25.43 6.97 12.65
CA ASN A 141 24.78 6.00 11.78
C ASN A 141 24.25 6.68 10.51
N VAL A 142 24.10 5.90 9.45
CA VAL A 142 23.24 6.26 8.32
C VAL A 142 22.00 5.36 8.34
N THR A 143 20.80 5.96 8.42
CA THR A 143 19.52 5.24 8.43
C THR A 143 18.68 5.64 7.23
N LEU A 144 18.24 4.64 6.46
CA LEU A 144 17.49 4.78 5.21
C LEU A 144 16.18 3.99 5.33
N LYS A 145 15.08 4.64 5.72
CA LYS A 145 13.76 3.99 5.87
C LYS A 145 12.93 4.18 4.62
N GLY A 146 12.72 3.10 3.86
CA GLY A 146 12.03 3.08 2.56
C GLY A 146 12.65 4.00 1.51
N THR A 147 13.84 4.54 1.77
CA THR A 147 14.43 5.64 1.01
C THR A 147 14.81 5.18 -0.39
N GLN A 148 14.51 6.01 -1.39
CA GLN A 148 14.92 5.80 -2.78
C GLN A 148 16.15 6.68 -3.07
N ALA A 149 17.35 6.15 -2.89
CA ALA A 149 18.62 6.82 -3.13
C ALA A 149 19.22 6.41 -4.47
N VAL A 150 19.18 7.31 -5.46
CA VAL A 150 19.54 7.02 -6.84
C VAL A 150 20.52 8.05 -7.38
N ALA A 151 21.57 7.58 -8.06
CA ALA A 151 22.48 8.44 -8.79
C ALA A 151 22.85 7.82 -10.15
N GLU A 152 23.17 8.66 -11.14
CA GLU A 152 23.72 8.19 -12.42
C GLU A 152 25.16 7.66 -12.24
N GLY A 153 25.95 8.34 -11.41
CA GLY A 153 27.31 7.99 -11.02
C GLY A 153 27.36 7.12 -9.77
N ASN A 154 28.42 7.25 -8.97
CA ASN A 154 28.61 6.43 -7.77
C ASN A 154 27.62 6.80 -6.67
N VAL A 155 27.16 5.81 -5.92
CA VAL A 155 26.46 6.04 -4.66
C VAL A 155 27.33 5.50 -3.52
N SER A 156 27.68 6.37 -2.57
CA SER A 156 28.47 6.02 -1.40
C SER A 156 27.68 6.28 -0.12
N VAL A 157 27.67 5.31 0.79
CA VAL A 157 27.04 5.40 2.10
C VAL A 157 28.10 5.05 3.14
N ASN A 158 28.56 6.04 3.89
CA ASN A 158 29.63 5.90 4.87
C ASN A 158 29.09 6.26 6.26
N ALA A 159 29.21 5.33 7.20
CA ALA A 159 28.83 5.53 8.60
C ALA A 159 30.01 5.17 9.52
N GLY A 160 30.35 6.05 10.45
CA GLY A 160 31.32 5.77 11.51
C GLY A 160 30.87 4.65 12.45
N LYS A 161 29.57 4.34 12.48
CA LYS A 161 28.97 3.20 13.20
C LYS A 161 28.21 2.31 12.23
N ASP A 162 26.89 2.39 12.19
CA ASP A 162 26.06 1.43 11.47
C ASP A 162 25.38 2.05 10.25
N VAL A 163 25.17 1.24 9.22
CA VAL A 163 24.26 1.54 8.11
C VAL A 163 23.01 0.68 8.26
N ARG A 164 21.84 1.33 8.38
CA ARG A 164 20.54 0.67 8.50
C ARG A 164 19.67 0.99 7.30
N ILE A 165 19.31 -0.04 6.53
CA ILE A 165 18.43 0.05 5.37
C ILE A 165 17.14 -0.68 5.73
N THR A 166 16.04 0.04 5.87
CA THR A 166 14.76 -0.54 6.34
C THR A 166 13.62 -0.17 5.40
N THR A 167 12.43 -0.71 5.66
CA THR A 167 11.25 -0.49 4.82
C THR A 167 10.38 0.62 5.38
N ALA A 168 9.75 1.39 4.48
CA ALA A 168 8.56 2.15 4.84
C ALA A 168 7.34 1.22 4.85
N THR A 169 6.27 1.61 5.53
CA THR A 169 5.07 0.80 5.65
C THR A 169 3.79 1.55 5.26
N THR A 170 2.91 0.84 4.57
CA THR A 170 1.49 1.20 4.46
C THR A 170 0.66 0.21 5.25
N ARG A 171 -0.13 0.69 6.19
CA ARG A 171 -1.07 -0.09 6.97
C ARG A 171 -2.49 0.34 6.63
N THR A 172 -3.35 -0.63 6.36
CA THR A 172 -4.79 -0.45 6.22
C THR A 172 -5.49 -1.35 7.23
N ALA A 173 -6.46 -0.82 7.95
CA ALA A 173 -7.34 -1.59 8.84
C ALA A 173 -8.80 -1.25 8.52
N THR A 174 -9.68 -2.25 8.57
CA THR A 174 -11.11 -2.10 8.32
C THR A 174 -11.91 -3.00 9.24
N ASP A 175 -12.96 -2.48 9.86
CA ASP A 175 -13.94 -3.25 10.62
C ASP A 175 -15.33 -2.94 10.09
N GLU A 176 -16.06 -3.95 9.62
CA GLU A 176 -17.42 -3.84 9.12
C GLU A 176 -18.36 -4.77 9.89
N ASN A 177 -19.43 -4.21 10.44
CA ASN A 177 -20.47 -4.93 11.15
C ASN A 177 -21.82 -4.71 10.48
N ARG A 178 -22.47 -5.81 10.08
CA ARG A 178 -23.74 -5.79 9.34
C ARG A 178 -24.78 -6.65 10.03
N SER A 179 -25.99 -6.12 10.14
CA SER A 179 -27.15 -6.80 10.68
C SER A 179 -28.30 -6.68 9.71
N ARG A 180 -28.97 -7.81 9.45
CA ARG A 180 -30.12 -7.88 8.57
C ARG A 180 -31.23 -8.72 9.18
N HIS A 181 -32.45 -8.27 8.95
CA HIS A 181 -33.67 -8.99 9.26
C HIS A 181 -34.62 -8.91 8.07
N GLY A 182 -35.26 -10.01 7.72
CA GLY A 182 -36.21 -10.09 6.63
C GLY A 182 -37.21 -11.21 6.81
N ILE A 183 -38.42 -11.00 6.31
CA ILE A 183 -39.51 -11.97 6.36
C ILE A 183 -40.30 -11.95 5.05
N GLY A 184 -40.69 -13.13 4.56
CA GLY A 184 -41.43 -13.31 3.32
C GLY A 184 -40.54 -13.44 2.09
N GLU A 185 -41.08 -13.17 0.90
CA GLU A 185 -40.31 -13.22 -0.36
C GLU A 185 -39.78 -11.82 -0.71
N ALA A 186 -38.46 -11.64 -0.71
CA ALA A 186 -37.84 -10.35 -0.97
C ALA A 186 -36.68 -10.42 -1.99
N VAL A 187 -36.60 -9.37 -2.80
CA VAL A 187 -35.46 -9.08 -3.69
C VAL A 187 -34.64 -7.98 -3.05
N ILE A 188 -33.40 -8.30 -2.65
CA ILE A 188 -32.50 -7.40 -1.92
C ILE A 188 -31.54 -6.70 -2.88
N SER A 189 -31.05 -7.40 -3.90
CA SER A 189 -30.22 -6.88 -4.98
C SER A 189 -30.44 -7.68 -6.26
N GLU A 190 -29.71 -7.32 -7.33
CA GLU A 190 -29.69 -8.08 -8.58
C GLU A 190 -29.29 -9.56 -8.38
N THR A 191 -28.47 -9.83 -7.36
CA THR A 191 -27.92 -11.16 -7.07
C THR A 191 -28.38 -11.73 -5.72
N GLU A 192 -29.21 -11.01 -4.97
CA GLU A 192 -29.61 -11.40 -3.62
C GLU A 192 -31.13 -11.43 -3.44
N ARG A 193 -31.66 -12.62 -3.13
CA ARG A 193 -33.09 -12.87 -2.88
C ARG A 193 -33.29 -13.88 -1.76
N PHE A 194 -34.38 -13.76 -1.00
CA PHE A 194 -34.78 -14.79 -0.03
C PHE A 194 -36.30 -15.00 -0.03
N ASN A 195 -36.72 -16.19 0.41
CA ASN A 195 -38.13 -16.50 0.69
C ASN A 195 -38.23 -17.21 2.04
N GLY A 196 -38.88 -16.58 3.01
CA GLY A 196 -39.09 -17.11 4.37
C GLY A 196 -38.58 -16.16 5.44
N TYR A 197 -38.10 -16.67 6.58
CA TYR A 197 -37.46 -15.84 7.61
C TYR A 197 -35.94 -15.82 7.41
N HIS A 198 -35.35 -14.63 7.48
CA HIS A 198 -33.91 -14.42 7.34
C HIS A 198 -33.41 -13.43 8.39
N ARG A 199 -32.55 -13.90 9.30
CA ARG A 199 -31.74 -13.03 10.16
C ARG A 199 -30.27 -13.28 9.87
N GLN A 200 -29.50 -12.22 9.70
CA GLN A 200 -28.06 -12.32 9.48
C GLN A 200 -27.32 -11.28 10.32
N LEU A 201 -26.25 -11.72 10.96
CA LEU A 201 -25.26 -10.86 11.59
C LEU A 201 -23.92 -11.23 10.96
N SER A 202 -23.22 -10.27 10.38
CA SER A 202 -21.85 -10.47 9.91
C SER A 202 -20.93 -9.39 10.49
N SER A 203 -19.70 -9.79 10.75
CA SER A 203 -18.60 -8.96 11.22
C SER A 203 -17.38 -9.32 10.37
N GLU A 204 -16.71 -8.33 9.81
CA GLU A 204 -15.54 -8.49 8.95
C GLU A 204 -14.47 -7.52 9.45
N ASN A 205 -13.37 -8.06 9.98
CA ASN A 205 -12.20 -7.29 10.35
C ASN A 205 -11.07 -7.63 9.37
N GLY A 206 -10.36 -6.62 8.90
CA GLY A 206 -9.25 -6.74 7.96
C GLY A 206 -8.09 -5.84 8.42
N GLU A 207 -6.88 -6.37 8.38
CA GLU A 207 -5.66 -5.60 8.56
C GLU A 207 -4.64 -6.01 7.50
N GLN A 208 -4.02 -5.03 6.86
CA GLN A 208 -2.96 -5.25 5.90
C GLN A 208 -1.79 -4.33 6.20
N VAL A 209 -0.58 -4.88 6.25
CA VAL A 209 0.69 -4.14 6.30
C VAL A 209 1.49 -4.49 5.05
N GLN A 210 1.79 -3.47 4.27
CA GLN A 210 2.63 -3.55 3.08
C GLN A 210 3.95 -2.83 3.34
N HIS A 211 5.05 -3.51 3.05
CA HIS A 211 6.39 -2.94 3.14
C HIS A 211 6.84 -2.38 1.78
N GLN A 212 7.27 -1.10 1.78
CA GLN A 212 7.99 -0.50 0.66
C GLN A 212 9.49 -0.59 0.94
N GLN A 213 10.19 -1.27 0.04
CA GLN A 213 11.63 -1.51 0.12
C GLN A 213 12.39 -0.20 -0.08
N ALA A 214 13.46 0.01 0.69
CA ALA A 214 14.45 1.03 0.34
C ALA A 214 15.26 0.57 -0.89
N LEU A 215 15.67 1.53 -1.72
CA LEU A 215 16.45 1.31 -2.92
C LEU A 215 17.68 2.20 -2.93
N ILE A 216 18.86 1.60 -3.06
CA ILE A 216 20.13 2.30 -3.27
C ILE A 216 20.64 1.88 -4.65
N ALA A 217 20.72 2.82 -5.59
CA ALA A 217 21.03 2.49 -6.98
C ALA A 217 22.03 3.45 -7.62
N SER A 218 23.09 2.87 -8.17
CA SER A 218 23.95 3.51 -9.17
C SER A 218 23.57 3.02 -10.56
N LEU A 219 23.10 3.93 -11.41
CA LEU A 219 22.61 3.56 -12.75
C LEU A 219 23.74 3.22 -13.72
N ASN A 220 24.91 3.86 -13.60
CA ASN A 220 26.03 3.63 -14.53
C ASN A 220 27.35 3.20 -13.89
N GLN A 221 27.50 3.28 -12.57
CA GLN A 221 28.76 3.00 -11.88
C GLN A 221 28.54 2.02 -10.71
N SER A 222 29.15 2.31 -9.56
CA SER A 222 29.22 1.42 -8.40
C SER A 222 28.42 1.96 -7.21
N VAL A 223 28.02 1.04 -6.32
CA VAL A 223 27.53 1.36 -4.99
C VAL A 223 28.56 0.90 -3.96
N GLU A 224 28.90 1.79 -3.02
CA GLU A 224 29.80 1.49 -1.91
C GLU A 224 29.08 1.78 -0.59
N ILE A 225 29.07 0.82 0.33
CA ILE A 225 28.49 0.95 1.65
C ILE A 225 29.55 0.56 2.68
N ASN A 226 29.99 1.52 3.48
CA ASN A 226 30.97 1.33 4.54
C ASN A 226 30.34 1.67 5.89
N ALA A 227 30.40 0.72 6.82
CA ALA A 227 29.98 0.90 8.20
C ALA A 227 31.15 0.55 9.14
N GLY A 228 31.35 1.34 10.19
CA GLY A 228 32.31 1.04 11.25
C GLY A 228 32.00 -0.24 12.01
N ASN A 229 30.72 -0.56 12.24
CA ASN A 229 30.31 -1.83 12.86
C ASN A 229 29.39 -2.64 11.94
N ASN A 230 28.12 -2.24 11.77
CA ASN A 230 27.11 -3.12 11.17
C ASN A 230 26.45 -2.52 9.93
N VAL A 231 26.29 -3.33 8.88
CA VAL A 231 25.33 -3.08 7.79
C VAL A 231 24.14 -4.00 8.00
N HIS A 232 22.97 -3.42 8.28
CA HIS A 232 21.73 -4.17 8.41
C HIS A 232 20.72 -3.71 7.35
N SER A 233 20.30 -4.63 6.49
CA SER A 233 19.32 -4.36 5.43
C SER A 233 18.11 -5.27 5.57
N THR A 234 16.95 -4.68 5.84
CA THR A 234 15.64 -5.37 5.86
C THR A 234 14.90 -5.09 4.56
N SER A 235 14.80 -6.10 3.70
CA SER A 235 14.19 -6.02 2.37
C SER A 235 14.73 -4.87 1.49
N GLY A 236 15.90 -4.31 1.78
CA GLY A 236 16.51 -3.26 0.96
C GLY A 236 17.05 -3.80 -0.36
N GLN A 237 16.97 -3.00 -1.42
CA GLN A 237 17.54 -3.29 -2.73
C GLN A 237 18.79 -2.44 -2.94
N ILE A 238 19.91 -3.09 -3.28
CA ILE A 238 21.16 -2.41 -3.64
C ILE A 238 21.51 -2.81 -5.06
N LEU A 239 21.60 -1.84 -5.96
CA LEU A 239 21.79 -2.06 -7.40
C LEU A 239 22.94 -1.21 -7.91
N ALA A 240 23.83 -1.83 -8.69
CA ALA A 240 24.87 -1.11 -9.41
C ALA A 240 25.05 -1.74 -10.78
N LYS A 241 25.42 -0.93 -11.77
CA LYS A 241 25.79 -1.45 -13.08
C LYS A 241 27.16 -2.11 -13.09
N ASN A 242 28.10 -1.58 -12.31
CA ASN A 242 29.48 -2.03 -12.30
C ASN A 242 29.79 -2.93 -11.10
N ARG A 243 29.77 -2.38 -9.89
CA ARG A 243 30.16 -3.11 -8.67
C ARG A 243 29.34 -2.67 -7.46
N ILE A 244 29.08 -3.60 -6.56
CA ILE A 244 28.54 -3.32 -5.22
C ILE A 244 29.60 -3.76 -4.22
N ASP A 245 30.09 -2.82 -3.42
CA ASP A 245 31.02 -3.07 -2.32
C ASP A 245 30.30 -2.79 -0.99
N VAL A 246 30.37 -3.74 -0.05
CA VAL A 246 29.82 -3.58 1.30
C VAL A 246 30.90 -3.98 2.29
N SER A 247 31.28 -3.05 3.17
CA SER A 247 32.31 -3.25 4.20
C SER A 247 31.75 -2.91 5.58
N ALA A 248 31.88 -3.84 6.51
CA ALA A 248 31.44 -3.73 7.90
C ALA A 248 32.08 -4.86 8.74
N GLU A 249 32.02 -4.77 10.06
CA GLU A 249 32.31 -5.91 10.94
C GLU A 249 31.23 -7.00 10.78
N GLU A 250 29.96 -6.60 10.67
CA GLU A 250 28.83 -7.50 10.43
C GLU A 250 27.95 -7.00 9.28
N VAL A 251 27.54 -7.91 8.40
CA VAL A 251 26.61 -7.62 7.30
C VAL A 251 25.44 -8.59 7.36
N THR A 252 24.24 -8.05 7.58
CA THR A 252 23.01 -8.84 7.77
C THR A 252 21.92 -8.38 6.80
N PHE A 253 21.29 -9.35 6.13
CA PHE A 253 20.17 -9.14 5.21
C PHE A 253 18.97 -9.96 5.66
N ASP A 254 17.88 -9.28 6.00
CA ASP A 254 16.62 -9.88 6.43
C ASP A 254 15.48 -9.53 5.48
N THR A 255 14.37 -10.25 5.57
CA THR A 255 13.18 -10.01 4.75
C THR A 255 12.00 -9.63 5.63
N ALA A 256 11.44 -8.44 5.39
CA ALA A 256 10.11 -8.06 5.85
C ALA A 256 9.04 -8.61 4.90
N HIS A 257 7.98 -9.17 5.47
CA HIS A 257 6.87 -9.78 4.74
C HIS A 257 5.64 -8.89 4.81
N ASN A 258 4.90 -8.81 3.71
CA ASN A 258 3.58 -8.20 3.74
C ASN A 258 2.65 -9.10 4.56
N ILE A 259 1.90 -8.48 5.47
CA ILE A 259 0.96 -9.18 6.34
C ILE A 259 -0.43 -8.79 5.90
N GLY A 260 -1.30 -9.77 5.70
CA GLY A 260 -2.72 -9.57 5.43
C GLY A 260 -3.51 -10.52 6.32
N ASN A 261 -4.29 -9.97 7.24
CA ASN A 261 -5.17 -10.73 8.11
C ASN A 261 -6.60 -10.31 7.81
N SER A 262 -7.47 -11.28 7.61
CA SER A 262 -8.90 -11.04 7.53
C SER A 262 -9.63 -12.04 8.42
N GLN A 263 -10.57 -11.55 9.22
CA GLN A 263 -11.43 -12.36 10.06
C GLN A 263 -12.87 -12.01 9.70
N SER A 264 -13.60 -13.01 9.22
CA SER A 264 -15.03 -12.86 8.95
C SER A 264 -15.81 -13.80 9.86
N HIS A 265 -16.79 -13.26 10.57
CA HIS A 265 -17.79 -14.03 11.28
C HIS A 265 -19.15 -13.72 10.68
N SER A 266 -19.87 -14.72 10.20
CA SER A 266 -21.26 -14.59 9.77
C SER A 266 -22.10 -15.63 10.47
N SER A 267 -23.20 -15.18 11.09
CA SER A 267 -24.25 -16.04 11.61
C SER A 267 -25.54 -15.74 10.85
N ASP A 268 -26.20 -16.79 10.38
CA ASP A 268 -27.44 -16.69 9.64
C ASP A 268 -28.47 -17.70 10.14
N LEU A 269 -29.69 -17.23 10.39
CA LEU A 269 -30.86 -18.08 10.62
C LEU A 269 -31.74 -17.98 9.37
N LYS A 270 -31.72 -19.07 8.60
CA LYS A 270 -32.34 -19.19 7.28
C LYS A 270 -33.40 -20.29 7.28
N VAL A 271 -34.62 -19.94 6.91
CA VAL A 271 -35.70 -20.91 6.66
C VAL A 271 -36.24 -20.64 5.25
N GLY A 272 -35.77 -21.37 4.21
CA GLY A 272 -36.13 -21.08 2.79
C GLY A 272 -35.08 -21.43 1.70
N GLN A 273 -35.23 -20.83 0.50
CA GLN A 273 -34.26 -20.89 -0.62
C GLN A 273 -33.54 -19.52 -0.79
N PHE A 274 -32.22 -19.51 -1.05
CA PHE A 274 -31.36 -18.30 -0.96
C PHE A 274 -30.18 -18.27 -1.97
N ALA A 275 -29.73 -17.07 -2.40
CA ALA A 275 -28.49 -16.82 -3.19
C ALA A 275 -27.93 -15.39 -2.91
N ARG A 276 -26.59 -15.14 -2.95
CA ARG A 276 -25.96 -13.82 -2.65
C ARG A 276 -24.53 -13.60 -3.21
N VAL A 277 -24.20 -12.33 -3.51
CA VAL A 277 -22.84 -11.72 -3.49
C VAL A 277 -22.89 -10.35 -2.75
N SER A 278 -21.95 -10.03 -1.84
CA SER A 278 -21.90 -8.72 -1.14
C SER A 278 -20.72 -7.83 -1.52
N SER A 279 -20.97 -6.52 -1.45
CA SER A 279 -19.99 -5.44 -1.69
C SER A 279 -19.53 -4.84 -0.36
N PRO A 280 -18.24 -4.46 -0.22
CA PRO A 280 -17.74 -3.73 0.95
C PRO A 280 -18.31 -2.31 0.98
N ILE A 281 -18.39 -1.72 2.18
CA ILE A 281 -18.98 -0.40 2.40
C ILE A 281 -17.88 0.66 2.58
N ILE A 282 -16.71 0.23 3.02
CA ILE A 282 -15.48 1.02 3.10
C ILE A 282 -14.76 1.00 1.75
N ASP A 283 -14.29 2.18 1.33
CA ASP A 283 -13.48 2.38 0.13
C ASP A 283 -12.37 3.36 0.54
N LEU A 284 -11.21 2.81 0.89
CA LEU A 284 -10.09 3.60 1.39
C LEU A 284 -9.28 4.10 0.19
N ILE A 285 -9.36 5.40 -0.10
CA ILE A 285 -8.60 6.03 -1.18
C ILE A 285 -7.10 5.93 -0.86
N GLN A 286 -6.41 4.99 -1.52
CA GLN A 286 -4.95 4.84 -1.44
C GLN A 286 -4.30 5.57 -2.62
N THR A 287 -4.14 6.88 -2.52
CA THR A 287 -3.31 7.62 -3.48
C THR A 287 -2.62 8.79 -2.81
N VAL A 288 -1.53 8.49 -2.10
CA VAL A 288 -0.41 9.45 -2.05
C VAL A 288 0.63 8.94 -3.03
N GLU A 289 0.49 9.34 -4.29
CA GLU A 289 1.50 9.11 -5.30
C GLU A 289 2.72 9.96 -4.94
N GLN A 290 3.86 9.34 -4.65
CA GLN A 290 5.14 10.04 -4.47
C GLN A 290 5.61 10.55 -5.83
N ALA A 291 4.99 11.64 -6.31
CA ALA A 291 5.43 12.31 -7.52
C ALA A 291 6.70 13.10 -7.19
N VAL A 292 7.81 12.73 -7.84
CA VAL A 292 9.01 13.57 -7.84
C VAL A 292 8.77 14.76 -8.76
N ASN A 293 8.76 15.97 -8.21
CA ASN A 293 8.39 17.19 -8.95
C ASN A 293 9.34 17.50 -10.13
N ASN A 294 10.56 16.97 -10.11
CA ASN A 294 11.53 17.10 -11.20
C ASN A 294 11.49 15.87 -12.13
N LYS A 295 11.21 16.09 -13.43
CA LYS A 295 11.12 15.02 -14.43
C LYS A 295 12.40 14.19 -14.55
N ALA A 296 13.57 14.81 -14.66
CA ALA A 296 14.83 14.09 -14.79
C ALA A 296 15.15 13.29 -13.51
N ALA A 297 14.78 13.83 -12.35
CA ALA A 297 14.91 13.12 -11.08
C ALA A 297 13.97 11.91 -11.00
N SER A 298 12.71 12.08 -11.44
CA SER A 298 11.72 11.02 -11.56
C SER A 298 12.15 9.91 -12.53
N ASP A 299 12.67 10.28 -13.70
CA ASP A 299 13.11 9.34 -14.71
C ASP A 299 14.27 8.46 -14.20
N ARG A 300 15.22 9.03 -13.44
CA ARG A 300 16.28 8.28 -12.75
C ARG A 300 15.74 7.27 -11.72
N VAL A 301 14.81 7.69 -10.87
CA VAL A 301 14.18 6.81 -9.88
C VAL A 301 13.41 5.68 -10.57
N LYS A 302 12.67 5.98 -11.62
CA LYS A 302 11.97 4.97 -12.44
C LYS A 302 12.94 4.00 -13.10
N ALA A 303 14.05 4.49 -13.64
CA ALA A 303 15.09 3.64 -14.21
C ALA A 303 15.67 2.69 -13.16
N ALA A 304 15.96 3.18 -11.95
CA ALA A 304 16.44 2.35 -10.85
C ALA A 304 15.41 1.28 -10.42
N GLN A 305 14.14 1.65 -10.31
CA GLN A 305 13.06 0.70 -10.01
C GLN A 305 12.89 -0.36 -11.11
N ALA A 306 12.99 0.03 -12.38
CA ALA A 306 12.95 -0.88 -13.51
C ALA A 306 14.15 -1.84 -13.51
N LEU A 307 15.35 -1.36 -13.20
CA LEU A 307 16.53 -2.19 -12.99
C LEU A 307 16.31 -3.21 -11.86
N GLY A 308 15.73 -2.78 -10.74
CA GLY A 308 15.41 -3.68 -9.61
C GLY A 308 14.40 -4.76 -9.99
N ALA A 309 13.35 -4.40 -10.74
CA ALA A 309 12.37 -5.34 -11.25
C ALA A 309 13.00 -6.34 -12.24
N ALA A 310 13.86 -5.87 -13.15
CA ALA A 310 14.57 -6.72 -14.10
C ALA A 310 15.53 -7.70 -13.39
N ALA A 311 16.27 -7.22 -12.38
CA ALA A 311 17.15 -8.06 -11.57
C ALA A 311 16.36 -9.15 -10.82
N LYS A 312 15.20 -8.80 -10.26
CA LYS A 312 14.30 -9.75 -9.59
C LYS A 312 13.73 -10.79 -10.56
N ALA A 313 13.35 -10.39 -11.77
CA ALA A 313 12.87 -11.31 -12.79
C ALA A 313 13.98 -12.28 -13.26
N TYR A 314 15.20 -11.76 -13.45
CA TYR A 314 16.35 -12.58 -13.84
C TYR A 314 16.73 -13.59 -12.75
N SER A 315 16.80 -13.17 -11.49
CA SER A 315 17.12 -14.09 -10.38
C SER A 315 16.04 -15.17 -10.23
N THR A 316 14.76 -14.82 -10.38
CA THR A 316 13.66 -15.79 -10.34
C THR A 316 13.75 -16.81 -11.48
N ALA A 317 14.03 -16.36 -12.71
CA ALA A 317 14.20 -17.24 -13.85
C ALA A 317 15.45 -18.14 -13.73
N ALA A 318 16.57 -17.59 -13.27
CA ALA A 318 17.80 -18.35 -13.03
C ALA A 318 17.63 -19.41 -11.93
N ASN A 319 16.94 -19.06 -10.83
CA ASN A 319 16.60 -19.99 -9.76
C ASN A 319 15.68 -21.12 -10.23
N LEU A 320 14.74 -20.83 -11.12
CA LEU A 320 13.82 -21.82 -11.69
C LEU A 320 14.51 -22.75 -12.72
N ALA A 321 15.49 -22.23 -13.46
CA ALA A 321 16.24 -22.98 -14.47
C ALA A 321 17.35 -23.88 -13.86
N ASN A 322 17.96 -23.48 -12.74
CA ASN A 322 19.12 -24.17 -12.17
C ASN A 322 18.84 -25.03 -10.94
N GLY A 323 17.59 -25.14 -10.48
CA GLY A 323 17.17 -26.11 -9.44
C GLY A 323 17.97 -26.07 -8.11
N GLY A 324 18.71 -25.00 -7.85
CA GLY A 324 19.69 -24.92 -6.77
C GLY A 324 19.58 -23.58 -6.05
N ALA A 325 19.27 -23.65 -4.76
CA ALA A 325 19.20 -22.50 -3.87
C ALA A 325 20.57 -21.84 -3.71
N LEU A 326 20.62 -20.51 -3.85
CA LEU A 326 21.45 -19.59 -3.07
C LEU A 326 20.85 -18.17 -3.28
N PHE A 327 20.28 -17.63 -2.19
CA PHE A 327 19.50 -16.38 -2.06
C PHE A 327 18.06 -16.40 -2.60
N ARG A 328 17.15 -16.85 -1.73
CA ARG A 328 15.70 -16.69 -1.83
C ARG A 328 15.29 -15.46 -1.01
N VAL A 329 15.15 -14.29 -1.66
CA VAL A 329 14.31 -13.20 -1.12
C VAL A 329 13.00 -13.24 -1.90
N GLU A 330 12.16 -14.20 -1.53
CA GLU A 330 10.77 -14.21 -2.01
C GLU A 330 9.99 -13.18 -1.21
N THR A 331 9.52 -12.12 -1.87
CA THR A 331 8.42 -11.31 -1.35
C THR A 331 7.15 -12.15 -1.46
N GLY A 332 6.86 -12.95 -0.43
CA GLY A 332 5.61 -13.68 -0.34
C GLY A 332 4.45 -12.72 -0.12
N SER A 333 3.47 -12.73 -1.02
CA SER A 333 2.09 -12.40 -0.68
C SER A 333 1.48 -13.66 -0.06
N GLY A 334 1.61 -13.81 1.26
CA GLY A 334 0.88 -14.84 1.99
C GLY A 334 -0.55 -14.38 2.21
N PHE A 335 -1.52 -15.08 1.63
CA PHE A 335 -2.87 -15.11 2.15
C PHE A 335 -2.96 -16.33 3.08
N SER A 336 -3.23 -16.11 4.37
CA SER A 336 -3.66 -17.15 5.31
C SER A 336 -5.10 -16.92 5.68
#